data_AF-A0A0F6ABI0-F1
#
_entry.id   AF-A0A0F6ABI0-F1
#
_cell.length_a   1.000
_cell.length_b   1.000
_cell.length_c   1.000
_cell.angle_alpha   90.00
_cell.angle_beta   90.00
_cell.angle_gamma   90.00
#
_symmetry.space_group_name_H-M   'P 1'
#
loop_
_entity.id
_entity.type
_entity.pdbx_description
1 polymer ?
#
loop_
_entity_poly.entity_id
_entity_poly.type
_entity_poly.pdbx_seq_one_letter_code
_entity_poly.pdbx_strand_id
1 'polypeptide(L)'
;MSEEQNTPLQLNEFSKDAKNRSEFFYNFVKNQNLTLLPGRYGGEYNNDHVAIGEENGEFLLFFGTKIQPEGEGIQLDPHAMGPFMQGSVEWLKMIVLAMRQSKGLDEATLTRFEQAIDTRSIRVSVLFVDLEKRGLSLLPIYVESFQD
;
A
#
# COMPACT_ATOMS: atom_id res chain seq x y z
N MET A 1 22.68 19.40 3.84
CA MET A 1 21.92 18.53 4.77
C MET A 1 20.51 19.05 4.79
N SER A 2 19.64 18.47 3.97
CA SER A 2 18.25 18.89 3.83
C SER A 2 17.47 18.30 5.00
N GLU A 3 16.79 19.15 5.76
CA GLU A 3 15.81 18.72 6.75
C GLU A 3 14.66 18.02 6.03
N GLU A 4 14.55 16.70 6.20
CA GLU A 4 13.35 15.96 5.84
C GLU A 4 12.19 16.54 6.68
N GLN A 5 11.31 17.28 6.02
CA GLN A 5 10.07 17.76 6.62
C GLN A 5 9.19 16.55 6.93
N ASN A 6 9.36 16.04 8.14
CA ASN A 6 8.56 15.00 8.74
C ASN A 6 7.17 15.57 9.04
N THR A 7 6.37 15.72 7.99
CA THR A 7 5.01 16.26 8.07
C THR A 7 4.18 15.23 8.83
N PRO A 8 3.61 15.56 10.01
CA PRO A 8 2.81 14.61 10.77
C PRO A 8 1.63 14.16 9.92
N LEU A 9 1.58 12.87 9.62
CA LEU A 9 0.46 12.29 8.88
C LEU A 9 -0.80 12.45 9.74
N GLN A 10 -1.78 13.25 9.30
CA GLN A 10 -3.07 13.35 9.98
C GLN A 10 -3.76 11.99 9.91
N LEU A 11 -3.75 11.27 11.04
CA LEU A 11 -4.44 10.00 11.18
C LEU A 11 -5.94 10.29 11.33
N ASN A 12 -6.79 9.46 10.73
CA ASN A 12 -8.17 9.39 11.19
C ASN A 12 -8.13 8.88 12.66
N GLU A 13 -8.25 9.81 13.61
CA GLU A 13 -8.10 9.56 15.05
C GLU A 13 -9.27 8.74 15.65
N PHE A 14 -10.33 8.49 14.86
CA PHE A 14 -11.56 7.88 15.35
C PHE A 14 -11.48 6.36 15.51
N SER A 15 -10.43 5.69 15.03
CA SER A 15 -10.21 4.25 15.27
C SER A 15 -8.82 3.95 15.80
N LYS A 16 -8.75 3.57 17.09
CA LYS A 16 -7.53 3.06 17.74
C LYS A 16 -6.90 1.90 16.96
N ASP A 17 -7.74 1.08 16.32
CA ASP A 17 -7.29 -0.06 15.53
C ASP A 17 -6.63 0.37 14.22
N ALA A 18 -7.19 1.36 13.52
CA ALA A 18 -6.56 1.91 12.31
C ALA A 18 -5.18 2.54 12.62
N LYS A 19 -5.05 3.19 13.77
CA LYS A 19 -3.76 3.72 14.25
C LYS A 19 -2.76 2.60 14.54
N ASN A 20 -3.14 1.57 15.29
CA ASN A 20 -2.25 0.44 15.59
C ASN A 20 -1.79 -0.28 14.32
N ARG A 21 -2.69 -0.52 13.37
CA ARG A 21 -2.37 -1.14 12.06
C ARG A 21 -1.41 -0.26 11.24
N SER A 22 -1.61 1.06 11.26
CA SER A 22 -0.71 2.02 10.62
C SER A 22 0.70 2.01 11.21
N GLU A 23 0.82 2.05 12.54
CA GLU A 23 2.11 1.98 13.24
C GLU A 23 2.80 0.64 12.99
N PHE A 24 2.02 -0.44 12.96
CA PHE A 24 2.52 -1.77 12.62
C PHE A 24 3.14 -1.81 11.22
N PHE A 25 2.39 -1.35 10.22
CA PHE A 25 2.85 -1.27 8.84
C PHE A 25 4.11 -0.43 8.70
N TYR A 26 4.15 0.74 9.35
CA TYR A 26 5.31 1.62 9.33
C TYR A 26 6.59 0.92 9.83
N ASN A 27 6.49 0.19 10.94
CA ASN A 27 7.62 -0.56 11.49
C ASN A 27 8.07 -1.69 10.55
N PHE A 28 7.12 -2.39 9.91
CA PHE A 28 7.42 -3.39 8.89
C PHE A 28 8.22 -2.78 7.73
N VAL A 29 7.73 -1.68 7.15
CA VAL A 29 8.35 -0.98 6.01
C VAL A 29 9.78 -0.58 6.32
N LYS A 30 10.01 0.01 7.51
CA LYS A 30 11.35 0.40 7.97
C LYS A 30 12.31 -0.80 8.07
N ASN A 31 11.82 -1.94 8.55
CA ASN A 31 12.64 -3.15 8.73
C ASN A 31 12.95 -3.85 7.40
N GLN A 32 12.10 -3.68 6.38
CA GLN A 32 12.28 -4.27 5.05
C GLN A 32 13.02 -3.36 4.06
N ASN A 33 13.54 -2.21 4.52
CA ASN A 33 14.19 -1.21 3.66
C ASN A 33 13.33 -0.77 2.46
N LEU A 34 12.02 -0.66 2.69
CA LEU A 34 11.04 -0.20 1.70
C LEU A 34 10.81 1.31 1.83
N THR A 35 10.41 1.95 0.75
CA THR A 35 10.04 3.37 0.75
C THR A 35 8.55 3.51 1.03
N LEU A 36 8.21 4.12 2.17
CA LEU A 36 6.82 4.48 2.48
C LEU A 36 6.36 5.62 1.57
N LEU A 37 5.23 5.45 0.89
CA LEU A 37 4.62 6.52 0.12
C LEU A 37 3.88 7.48 1.06
N PRO A 38 4.03 8.80 0.88
CA PRO A 38 3.20 9.76 1.61
C PRO A 38 1.72 9.57 1.25
N GLY A 39 0.80 9.83 2.19
CA GLY A 39 -0.64 9.72 1.95
C GLY A 39 -1.29 8.44 2.47
N ARG A 40 -2.53 8.21 2.05
CA ARG A 40 -3.43 7.12 2.46
C ARG A 40 -4.19 6.60 1.26
N TYR A 41 -4.28 5.28 1.14
CA TYR A 41 -4.71 4.61 -0.10
C TYR A 41 -5.72 3.48 0.13
N GLY A 42 -6.25 3.33 1.35
CA GLY A 42 -7.25 2.33 1.71
C GLY A 42 -8.61 2.92 2.09
N GLY A 43 -9.02 4.03 1.47
CA GLY A 43 -10.28 4.69 1.79
C GLY A 43 -10.27 5.49 3.10
N GLU A 44 -11.40 6.18 3.36
CA GLU A 44 -11.56 7.13 4.46
C GLU A 44 -11.45 6.50 5.86
N TYR A 45 -11.68 5.19 5.97
CA TYR A 45 -11.78 4.48 7.24
C TYR A 45 -10.60 3.56 7.56
N ASN A 46 -9.89 3.00 6.56
CA ASN A 46 -8.85 2.01 6.84
C ASN A 46 -7.46 2.62 7.04
N ASN A 47 -7.23 3.86 6.61
CA ASN A 47 -5.92 4.54 6.69
C ASN A 47 -4.76 3.70 6.11
N ASP A 48 -5.00 2.82 5.14
CA ASP A 48 -3.91 1.97 4.66
C ASP A 48 -2.82 2.81 3.98
N HIS A 49 -1.60 2.62 4.45
CA HIS A 49 -0.40 3.10 3.79
C HIS A 49 0.00 2.18 2.65
N VAL A 50 0.85 2.71 1.78
CA VAL A 50 1.50 1.95 0.71
C VAL A 50 3.00 2.15 0.88
N ALA A 51 3.77 1.11 0.63
CA ALA A 51 5.21 1.17 0.50
C ALA A 51 5.65 0.48 -0.79
N ILE A 52 6.74 0.96 -1.36
CA ILE A 52 7.32 0.41 -2.58
C ILE A 52 8.75 -0.05 -2.33
N GLY A 53 9.21 -0.96 -3.16
CA GLY A 53 10.60 -1.41 -3.18
C GLY A 53 10.92 -2.09 -4.50
N GLU A 54 12.15 -2.57 -4.62
CA GLU A 54 12.58 -3.36 -5.77
C GLU A 54 13.37 -4.56 -5.25
N GLU A 55 13.07 -5.74 -5.77
CA GLU A 55 13.79 -6.98 -5.45
C GLU A 55 13.95 -7.82 -6.70
N ASN A 56 15.18 -8.24 -7.03
CA ASN A 56 15.49 -9.06 -8.21
C ASN A 56 14.94 -8.50 -9.54
N GLY A 57 14.83 -7.17 -9.65
CA GLY A 57 14.29 -6.49 -10.84
C GLY A 57 12.76 -6.44 -10.91
N GLU A 58 12.05 -6.96 -9.91
CA GLU A 58 10.61 -6.80 -9.76
C GLU A 58 10.28 -5.57 -8.92
N PHE A 59 9.29 -4.79 -9.36
CA PHE A 59 8.75 -3.69 -8.58
C PHE A 59 7.81 -4.27 -7.52
N LEU A 60 8.07 -3.96 -6.25
CA LEU A 60 7.28 -4.44 -5.13
C LEU A 60 6.36 -3.33 -4.65
N LEU A 61 5.12 -3.68 -4.34
CA LEU A 61 4.18 -2.80 -3.66
C LEU A 61 3.54 -3.53 -2.49
N PHE A 62 3.70 -2.96 -1.30
CA PHE A 62 3.08 -3.42 -0.07
C PHE A 62 2.01 -2.44 0.34
N PHE A 63 0.86 -2.93 0.82
CA PHE A 63 -0.17 -2.04 1.34
C PHE A 63 -0.89 -2.58 2.56
N GLY A 64 -1.30 -1.64 3.41
CA GLY A 64 -2.18 -1.83 4.55
C GLY A 64 -1.67 -2.82 5.60
N THR A 65 -2.37 -2.88 6.72
CA THR A 65 -2.30 -4.05 7.59
C THR A 65 -3.72 -4.51 7.79
N LYS A 66 -4.06 -5.67 7.22
CA LYS A 66 -5.39 -6.28 7.37
C LYS A 66 -5.36 -7.27 8.53
N ILE A 67 -6.52 -7.50 9.15
CA ILE A 67 -6.70 -8.60 10.09
C ILE A 67 -7.44 -9.68 9.32
N GLN A 68 -6.92 -10.90 9.31
CA GLN A 68 -7.63 -12.05 8.78
C GLN A 68 -8.32 -12.76 9.96
N PRO A 69 -9.66 -12.72 10.06
CA PRO A 69 -10.40 -13.50 11.04
C PRO A 69 -10.23 -15.00 10.80
N GLU A 70 -10.42 -15.81 11.85
CA GLU A 70 -10.37 -17.27 11.73
C GLU A 70 -11.43 -17.76 10.73
N GLY A 71 -11.02 -18.60 9.78
CA GLY A 71 -11.90 -19.13 8.73
C GLY A 71 -12.35 -18.14 7.65
N GLU A 72 -11.92 -16.88 7.69
CA GLU A 72 -12.27 -15.86 6.69
C GLU A 72 -11.07 -15.47 5.80
N GLY A 73 -11.36 -14.96 4.60
CA GLY A 73 -10.35 -14.42 3.69
C GLY A 73 -9.95 -12.98 4.05
N ILE A 74 -8.83 -12.52 3.47
CA ILE A 74 -8.44 -11.11 3.56
C ILE A 74 -9.42 -10.26 2.74
N GLN A 75 -10.01 -9.26 3.38
CA GLN A 75 -10.89 -8.31 2.71
C GLN A 75 -10.10 -7.11 2.18
N LEU A 76 -10.18 -6.90 0.87
CA LEU A 76 -9.66 -5.72 0.18
C LEU A 76 -10.76 -4.66 0.08
N ASP A 77 -10.36 -3.38 0.10
CA ASP A 77 -11.33 -2.29 0.02
C ASP A 77 -11.82 -2.10 -1.43
N PRO A 78 -13.13 -2.27 -1.72
CA PRO A 78 -13.66 -2.07 -3.06
C PRO A 78 -13.71 -0.59 -3.49
N HIS A 79 -13.57 0.35 -2.55
CA HIS A 79 -13.67 1.80 -2.78
C HIS A 79 -12.46 2.55 -2.19
N ALA A 80 -11.26 1.99 -2.39
CA ALA A 80 -10.04 2.44 -1.72
C ALA A 80 -9.61 3.87 -2.12
N MET A 81 -9.87 4.26 -3.37
CA MET A 81 -9.64 5.62 -3.89
C MET A 81 -10.78 6.02 -4.83
N GLY A 82 -11.98 6.17 -4.28
CA GLY A 82 -13.19 6.40 -5.07
C GLY A 82 -13.78 5.06 -5.53
N PRO A 83 -14.01 4.83 -6.84
CA PRO A 83 -14.64 3.61 -7.33
C PRO A 83 -13.67 2.42 -7.50
N PHE A 84 -12.37 2.60 -7.19
CA PHE A 84 -11.35 1.62 -7.53
C PHE A 84 -11.08 0.64 -6.38
N MET A 85 -11.09 -0.64 -6.71
CA MET A 85 -10.72 -1.73 -5.81
C MET A 85 -9.23 -1.70 -5.48
N GLN A 86 -8.91 -1.87 -4.20
CA GLN A 86 -7.54 -1.93 -3.71
C GLN A 86 -6.75 -3.04 -4.43
N GLY A 87 -5.62 -2.68 -5.02
CA GLY A 87 -4.78 -3.59 -5.81
C GLY A 87 -5.13 -3.67 -7.30
N SER A 88 -6.22 -3.04 -7.76
CA SER A 88 -6.53 -2.96 -9.20
C SER A 88 -5.56 -2.05 -9.96
N VAL A 89 -5.50 -2.20 -11.28
CA VAL A 89 -4.68 -1.36 -12.16
C VAL A 89 -5.02 0.12 -12.00
N GLU A 90 -6.31 0.45 -11.95
CA GLU A 90 -6.81 1.81 -11.82
C GLU A 90 -6.42 2.41 -10.48
N TRP A 91 -6.51 1.63 -9.40
CA TRP A 91 -6.05 2.04 -8.08
C TRP A 91 -4.53 2.35 -8.09
N LEU A 92 -3.72 1.48 -8.70
CA LEU A 92 -2.28 1.70 -8.84
C LEU A 92 -1.96 2.98 -9.64
N LYS A 93 -2.68 3.22 -10.75
CA LYS A 93 -2.54 4.44 -11.56
C LYS A 93 -2.91 5.69 -10.77
N MET A 94 -3.89 5.61 -9.89
CA MET A 94 -4.24 6.72 -8.99
C MET A 94 -3.14 7.02 -7.98
N ILE A 95 -2.44 6.01 -7.45
CA ILE A 95 -1.28 6.22 -6.57
C ILE A 95 -0.19 6.99 -7.31
N VAL A 96 0.19 6.54 -8.52
CA VAL A 96 1.19 7.22 -9.34
C VAL A 96 0.81 8.68 -9.57
N LEU A 97 -0.45 8.94 -9.97
CA LEU A 97 -0.95 10.29 -10.18
C LEU A 97 -0.82 11.16 -8.92
N ALA A 98 -1.22 10.63 -7.76
CA ALA A 98 -1.12 11.32 -6.48
C ALA A 98 0.35 11.62 -6.10
N MET A 99 1.27 10.71 -6.36
CA MET A 99 2.71 10.90 -6.12
C MET A 99 3.31 11.94 -7.04
N ARG A 100 2.91 11.96 -8.32
CA ARG A 100 3.34 12.99 -9.27
C ARG A 100 2.84 14.38 -8.86
N GLN A 101 1.60 14.50 -8.40
CA GLN A 101 1.02 15.77 -7.96
C GLN A 101 1.66 16.31 -6.67
N SER A 102 1.90 15.43 -5.70
CA SER A 102 2.51 15.82 -4.42
C SER A 102 4.03 15.95 -4.48
N LYS A 103 4.67 15.51 -5.58
CA LYS A 103 6.13 15.35 -5.70
C LYS A 103 6.68 14.44 -4.59
N GLY A 104 5.90 13.41 -4.23
CA GLY A 104 6.23 12.46 -3.16
C GLY A 104 7.28 11.42 -3.56
N LEU A 105 7.57 11.28 -4.84
CA LEU A 105 8.60 10.40 -5.41
C LEU A 105 9.35 11.14 -6.53
N ASP A 106 10.58 10.69 -6.81
CA ASP A 106 11.32 11.15 -7.97
C ASP A 106 10.72 10.61 -9.28
N GLU A 107 10.90 11.35 -10.38
CA GLU A 107 10.28 11.00 -11.67
C GLU A 107 10.78 9.66 -12.25
N ALA A 108 12.03 9.27 -11.95
CA ALA A 108 12.57 8.01 -12.44
C ALA A 108 11.86 6.83 -11.75
N THR A 109 11.62 6.91 -10.44
CA THR A 109 10.85 5.91 -9.68
C THR A 109 9.39 5.87 -10.13
N LEU A 110 8.76 7.03 -10.37
CA LEU A 110 7.40 7.08 -10.92
C LEU A 110 7.30 6.40 -12.29
N THR A 111 8.25 6.67 -13.18
CA THR A 111 8.30 6.05 -14.52
C THR A 111 8.42 4.52 -14.42
N ARG A 112 9.27 4.01 -13.52
CA ARG A 112 9.40 2.56 -13.29
C ARG A 112 8.14 1.94 -12.71
N PHE A 113 7.46 2.66 -11.81
CA PHE A 113 6.18 2.22 -11.25
C PHE A 113 5.11 2.13 -12.37
N GLU A 114 4.95 3.17 -13.18
CA GLU A 114 4.03 3.15 -14.34
C GLU A 114 4.34 1.99 -15.30
N GLN A 115 5.60 1.82 -15.65
CA GLN A 115 6.03 0.73 -16.51
C GLN A 115 5.67 -0.62 -15.92
N ALA A 116 5.92 -0.84 -14.62
CA ALA A 116 5.63 -2.10 -13.95
C ALA A 116 4.11 -2.40 -13.87
N ILE A 117 3.27 -1.37 -13.78
CA ILE A 117 1.81 -1.51 -13.88
C ILE A 117 1.43 -1.96 -15.31
N ASP A 118 1.91 -1.25 -16.32
CA ASP A 118 1.54 -1.51 -17.72
C ASP A 118 2.06 -2.87 -18.23
N THR A 119 3.24 -3.30 -17.77
CA THR A 119 3.81 -4.62 -18.09
C THR A 119 3.34 -5.73 -17.13
N ARG A 120 2.52 -5.41 -16.14
CA ARG A 120 2.05 -6.34 -15.09
C ARG A 120 3.18 -7.07 -14.37
N SER A 121 4.34 -6.42 -14.24
CA SER A 121 5.52 -6.96 -13.55
C SER A 121 5.63 -6.45 -12.11
N ILE A 122 4.63 -5.69 -11.65
CA ILE A 122 4.52 -5.28 -10.25
C ILE A 122 4.00 -6.42 -9.40
N ARG A 123 4.71 -6.74 -8.32
CA ARG A 123 4.24 -7.65 -7.28
C ARG A 123 3.53 -6.85 -6.20
N VAL A 124 2.21 -6.94 -6.18
CA VAL A 124 1.39 -6.32 -5.14
C VAL A 124 1.23 -7.32 -3.99
N SER A 125 1.40 -6.87 -2.75
CA SER A 125 1.28 -7.70 -1.55
C SER A 125 0.54 -6.94 -0.45
N VAL A 126 -0.34 -7.65 0.25
CA VAL A 126 -0.98 -7.15 1.47
C VAL A 126 -0.28 -7.71 2.69
N LEU A 127 0.05 -6.85 3.63
CA LEU A 127 0.49 -7.28 4.95
C LEU A 127 -0.75 -7.56 5.81
N PHE A 128 -0.77 -8.69 6.48
CA PHE A 128 -1.88 -9.03 7.37
C PHE A 128 -1.43 -9.75 8.63
N VAL A 129 -2.27 -9.64 9.65
CA VAL A 129 -2.17 -10.40 10.88
C VAL A 129 -3.06 -11.63 10.73
N ASP A 130 -2.43 -12.80 10.70
CA ASP A 130 -3.06 -14.11 10.74
C ASP A 130 -3.37 -14.45 12.20
N LEU A 131 -4.65 -14.40 12.59
CA LEU A 131 -5.06 -14.68 13.96
C LEU A 131 -4.99 -16.18 14.30
N GLU A 132 -5.15 -17.07 13.32
CA GLU A 132 -5.03 -18.52 13.52
C GLU A 132 -3.58 -18.89 13.83
N LYS A 133 -2.63 -18.37 13.04
CA LYS A 133 -1.18 -18.62 13.23
C LYS A 133 -0.53 -17.68 14.24
N ARG A 134 -1.27 -16.67 14.72
CA ARG A 134 -0.78 -15.61 15.62
C ARG A 134 0.50 -14.95 15.12
N GLY A 135 0.50 -14.59 13.84
CA GLY A 135 1.70 -14.12 13.15
C GLY A 135 1.40 -13.12 12.05
N LEU A 136 2.48 -12.56 11.50
CA LEU A 136 2.43 -11.70 10.33
C LEU A 136 2.63 -12.54 9.09
N SER A 137 1.90 -12.20 8.05
CA SER A 137 2.05 -12.85 6.76
C SER A 137 1.87 -11.84 5.65
N LEU A 138 2.50 -12.16 4.52
CA LEU A 138 2.37 -11.41 3.27
C LEU A 138 1.56 -12.28 2.32
N LEU A 139 0.50 -11.71 1.76
CA LEU A 139 -0.25 -12.36 0.70
C LEU A 139 -0.01 -11.59 -0.60
N PRO A 140 0.62 -12.20 -1.62
CA PRO A 140 0.68 -11.62 -2.94
C PRO A 140 -0.73 -11.55 -3.54
N ILE A 141 -1.04 -10.43 -4.16
CA ILE A 141 -2.30 -10.19 -4.86
C ILE A 141 -1.98 -10.06 -6.34
N TYR A 142 -2.69 -10.84 -7.14
CA TYR A 142 -2.58 -10.74 -8.59
C TYR A 142 -3.32 -9.49 -9.04
N VAL A 143 -2.62 -8.65 -9.80
CA VAL A 143 -3.23 -7.47 -10.42
C VAL A 143 -4.15 -7.96 -11.53
N GLU A 144 -5.43 -8.11 -11.21
CA GLU A 144 -6.46 -8.44 -12.18
C GLU A 144 -6.82 -7.20 -13.01
N SER A 145 -6.91 -7.37 -14.32
CA SER A 145 -7.61 -6.41 -15.17
C SER A 145 -9.09 -6.72 -15.09
N PHE A 146 -9.87 -5.86 -14.47
CA PHE A 146 -11.33 -5.89 -14.64
C PHE A 146 -11.60 -5.57 -16.11
N GLN A 147 -12.06 -6.58 -16.86
CA GLN A 147 -12.66 -6.36 -18.17
C GLN A 147 -14.11 -5.95 -17.90
N ASP A 148 -14.49 -4.76 -18.36
CA ASP A 148 -15.88 -4.28 -18.38
C ASP A 148 -16.83 -5.25 -19.10
#